data_AF-A0A835S1Q3-F1
#
_entry.id   AF-A0A835S1Q3-F1
#
_cell.length_a   1.000
_cell.length_b   1.000
_cell.length_c   1.000
_cell.angle_alpha   90.00
_cell.angle_beta   90.00
_cell.angle_gamma   90.00
#
_symmetry.space_group_name_H-M   'P 1'
#
loop_
_entity.id
_entity.type
_entity.pdbx_description
1 polymer ?
#
loop_
_entity_poly.entity_id
_entity_poly.type
_entity_poly.pdbx_seq_one_letter_code
_entity_poly.pdbx_strand_id
1 'polypeptide(L)'
;MSFLLFLLISISSFLQSHAFAAKKSYVVYLGGYSNQAERPLSQPDELVRETHLELLGSYLKSKEKAKDAIFYSYTRHINGFAAILEEEVALEISHSPEVISVFENKGHQLHTTHSWQFLGLERDGKIPKKSLWRKARFGEDVIIGNLDTGVWPESESFRDEEGMGPIPSRWKGICQNDNDTKFSCNRKLIGARYFSKGYEAAIGPQSLVVRSPRDTDGHGTHTLSTAGGSPVCGANVLGYGNGTAKGGSPRARVAAYKVCWPPMNGSECFDADILAGFEAAIHDGVDVLSVSLGSDPSGYFGDGSPSARSTRSAEESQWCRPPEIRGRSRDR
;
A
#
# COMPACT_ATOMS: atom_id res chain seq x y z
N MET A 1 -57.04 34.85 -28.65
CA MET A 1 -55.66 34.35 -28.86
C MET A 1 -54.61 35.16 -28.08
N SER A 2 -54.56 36.50 -28.18
CA SER A 2 -53.48 37.31 -27.57
C SER A 2 -53.23 37.08 -26.06
N PHE A 3 -54.29 36.93 -25.25
CA PHE A 3 -54.17 36.81 -23.79
C PHE A 3 -53.52 35.50 -23.32
N LEU A 4 -53.80 34.36 -24.00
CA LEU A 4 -53.12 33.10 -23.69
C LEU A 4 -51.63 33.15 -24.04
N LEU A 5 -51.25 33.85 -25.12
CA LEU A 5 -49.85 33.99 -25.52
C LEU A 5 -49.05 34.75 -24.46
N PHE A 6 -49.59 35.87 -23.96
CA PHE A 6 -48.99 36.63 -22.87
C PHE A 6 -48.91 35.83 -21.56
N LEU A 7 -49.94 35.04 -21.23
CA LEU A 7 -49.93 34.20 -20.03
C LEU A 7 -48.84 33.10 -20.14
N LEU A 8 -48.71 32.45 -21.30
CA LEU A 8 -47.70 31.44 -21.56
C LEU A 8 -46.27 32.01 -21.51
N ILE A 9 -46.05 33.21 -22.07
CA ILE A 9 -44.74 33.88 -22.02
C ILE A 9 -44.40 34.26 -20.58
N SER A 10 -45.32 34.90 -19.83
CA SER A 10 -45.07 35.23 -18.41
C SER A 10 -44.80 33.99 -17.56
N ILE A 11 -45.54 32.89 -17.76
CA ILE A 11 -45.29 31.63 -17.04
C ILE A 11 -43.89 31.08 -17.40
N SER A 12 -43.45 31.16 -18.66
CA SER A 12 -42.10 30.73 -19.05
C SER A 12 -40.98 31.54 -18.36
N SER A 13 -41.19 32.84 -18.14
CA SER A 13 -40.24 33.70 -17.43
C SER A 13 -40.12 33.37 -15.94
N PHE A 14 -41.20 32.89 -15.30
CA PHE A 14 -41.20 32.48 -13.89
C PHE A 14 -40.67 31.05 -13.68
N LEU A 15 -40.49 30.27 -14.74
CA LEU A 15 -39.99 28.88 -14.69
C LEU A 15 -38.47 28.76 -14.99
N GLN A 16 -37.74 29.87 -15.10
CA GLN A 16 -36.29 29.87 -14.99
C GLN A 16 -35.86 29.66 -13.52
N SER A 17 -36.02 28.42 -13.04
CA SER A 17 -35.25 27.94 -11.90
C SER A 17 -33.77 28.18 -12.18
N HIS A 18 -33.13 28.99 -11.35
CA HIS A 18 -31.69 29.18 -11.42
C HIS A 18 -31.07 27.83 -11.08
N ALA A 19 -30.53 27.15 -12.09
CA ALA A 19 -29.78 25.92 -11.91
C ALA A 19 -28.49 26.29 -11.15
N PHE A 20 -28.50 26.17 -9.83
CA PHE A 20 -27.29 26.21 -9.03
C PHE A 20 -26.41 25.06 -9.49
N ALA A 21 -25.30 25.38 -10.18
CA ALA A 21 -24.31 24.42 -10.60
C ALA A 21 -23.84 23.63 -9.37
N ALA A 22 -23.96 22.30 -9.43
CA ALA A 22 -23.65 21.45 -8.28
C ALA A 22 -22.13 21.46 -8.06
N LYS A 23 -21.69 22.08 -6.97
CA LYS A 23 -20.27 22.14 -6.62
C LYS A 23 -19.71 20.75 -6.32
N LYS A 24 -18.56 20.45 -6.90
CA LYS A 24 -17.81 19.20 -6.67
C LYS A 24 -16.41 19.56 -6.17
N SER A 25 -15.74 18.61 -5.53
CA SER A 25 -14.32 18.75 -5.19
C SER A 25 -13.45 18.40 -6.39
N TYR A 26 -12.47 19.24 -6.71
CA TYR A 26 -11.49 19.05 -7.78
C TYR A 26 -10.07 19.18 -7.23
N VAL A 27 -9.12 18.53 -7.90
CA VAL A 27 -7.68 18.75 -7.76
C VAL A 27 -7.20 19.54 -8.98
N VAL A 28 -6.51 20.65 -8.72
CA VAL A 28 -5.80 21.46 -9.71
C VAL A 28 -4.31 21.20 -9.54
N TYR A 29 -3.68 20.58 -10.53
CA TYR A 29 -2.28 20.17 -10.50
C TYR A 29 -1.42 21.10 -11.35
N LEU A 30 -0.40 21.69 -10.72
CA LEU A 30 0.51 22.69 -11.32
C LEU A 30 1.91 22.09 -11.58
N GLY A 31 2.06 20.76 -11.46
CA GLY A 31 3.34 20.07 -11.62
C GLY A 31 4.01 19.69 -10.30
N GLY A 32 5.29 19.29 -10.40
CA GLY A 32 6.14 19.02 -9.26
C GLY A 32 7.42 19.83 -9.35
N TYR A 33 8.01 20.18 -8.21
CA TYR A 33 9.29 20.88 -8.14
C TYR A 33 10.41 19.92 -8.54
N SER A 34 10.65 19.82 -9.85
CA SER A 34 11.43 18.73 -10.46
C SER A 34 12.90 18.73 -10.05
N ASN A 35 13.44 19.91 -9.72
CA ASN A 35 14.79 20.10 -9.24
C ASN A 35 14.79 20.99 -7.98
N GLN A 36 15.66 20.67 -7.01
CA GLN A 36 15.95 21.57 -5.88
C GLN A 36 16.52 22.94 -6.32
N ALA A 37 16.95 23.06 -7.59
CA ALA A 37 17.39 24.30 -8.20
C ALA A 37 16.25 25.22 -8.70
N GLU A 38 15.04 24.68 -8.92
CA GLU A 38 13.85 25.48 -9.32
C GLU A 38 13.05 25.97 -8.11
N ARG A 39 13.29 25.41 -6.92
CA ARG A 39 12.86 25.99 -5.66
C ARG A 39 13.91 27.00 -5.20
N PRO A 40 13.62 28.31 -5.11
CA PRO A 40 14.37 29.15 -4.20
C PRO A 40 14.13 28.56 -2.80
N LEU A 41 15.18 27.98 -2.21
CA LEU A 41 15.14 27.28 -0.90
C LEU A 41 14.68 28.17 0.28
N SER A 42 14.34 29.43 -0.01
CA SER A 42 13.88 30.50 0.85
C SER A 42 12.37 30.82 0.76
N GLN A 43 11.60 30.28 -0.21
CA GLN A 43 10.16 30.57 -0.26
C GLN A 43 9.39 29.80 0.85
N PRO A 44 8.66 30.50 1.74
CA PRO A 44 7.84 29.86 2.78
C PRO A 44 6.65 29.09 2.17
N ASP A 45 6.17 28.04 2.86
CA ASP A 45 4.93 27.33 2.51
C ASP A 45 3.74 28.32 2.38
N GLU A 46 3.76 29.42 3.14
CA GLU A 46 2.78 30.52 3.06
C GLU A 46 2.76 31.21 1.68
N LEU A 47 3.92 31.46 1.07
CA LEU A 47 3.99 32.18 -0.21
C LEU A 47 3.43 31.35 -1.37
N VAL A 48 3.64 30.03 -1.34
CA VAL A 48 3.04 29.09 -2.30
C VAL A 48 1.53 28.95 -2.08
N ARG A 49 1.06 29.04 -0.83
CA ARG A 49 -0.38 29.14 -0.55
C ARG A 49 -0.98 30.43 -1.10
N GLU A 50 -0.28 31.57 -0.99
CA GLU A 50 -0.74 32.84 -1.55
C GLU A 50 -0.84 32.79 -3.09
N THR A 51 0.10 32.16 -3.80
CA THR A 51 -0.02 32.00 -5.27
C THR A 51 -1.20 31.09 -5.66
N HIS A 52 -1.52 30.04 -4.89
CA HIS A 52 -2.74 29.26 -5.11
C HIS A 52 -4.02 30.08 -4.91
N LEU A 53 -4.05 30.93 -3.87
CA LEU A 53 -5.18 31.82 -3.58
C LEU A 53 -5.34 32.89 -4.66
N GLU A 54 -4.24 33.39 -5.22
CA GLU A 54 -4.26 34.37 -6.32
C GLU A 54 -4.72 33.73 -7.63
N LEU A 55 -4.18 32.55 -7.96
CA LEU A 55 -4.58 31.79 -9.15
C LEU A 55 -6.08 31.50 -9.11
N LEU A 56 -6.60 30.81 -8.08
CA LEU A 56 -8.04 30.53 -7.98
C LEU A 56 -8.88 31.80 -7.80
N GLY A 57 -8.35 32.80 -7.07
CA GLY A 57 -9.01 34.07 -6.82
C GLY A 57 -9.26 34.88 -8.09
N SER A 58 -8.41 34.74 -9.11
CA SER A 58 -8.60 35.37 -10.43
C SER A 58 -9.86 34.86 -11.15
N TYR A 59 -10.15 33.56 -11.08
CA TYR A 59 -11.35 32.94 -11.67
C TYR A 59 -12.61 33.20 -10.81
N LEU A 60 -12.50 33.08 -9.49
CA LEU A 60 -13.63 33.33 -8.57
C LEU A 60 -13.93 34.83 -8.33
N LYS A 61 -13.07 35.72 -8.84
CA LYS A 61 -13.10 37.18 -8.68
C LYS A 61 -13.11 37.63 -7.21
N SER A 62 -12.52 36.83 -6.32
CA SER A 62 -12.34 37.12 -4.88
C SER A 62 -11.34 36.13 -4.28
N LYS A 63 -10.38 36.65 -3.51
CA LYS A 63 -9.35 35.86 -2.81
C LYS A 63 -9.94 35.15 -1.58
N GLU A 64 -10.97 35.74 -0.98
CA GLU A 64 -11.77 35.18 0.12
C GLU A 64 -12.52 33.94 -0.36
N LYS A 65 -13.22 34.01 -1.51
CA LYS A 65 -13.87 32.84 -2.11
C LYS A 65 -12.88 31.73 -2.45
N ALA A 66 -11.67 32.07 -2.90
CA ALA A 66 -10.62 31.08 -3.14
C ALA A 66 -10.15 30.42 -1.83
N LYS A 67 -10.03 31.19 -0.75
CA LYS A 67 -9.70 30.70 0.60
C LYS A 67 -10.77 29.79 1.19
N ASP A 68 -12.04 30.10 0.95
CA ASP A 68 -13.17 29.25 1.38
C ASP A 68 -13.31 27.98 0.53
N ALA A 69 -12.92 28.04 -0.75
CA ALA A 69 -12.99 26.90 -1.67
C ALA A 69 -11.82 25.92 -1.51
N ILE A 70 -10.59 26.39 -1.28
CA ILE A 70 -9.38 25.57 -1.15
C ILE A 70 -9.32 24.90 0.22
N PHE A 71 -9.38 23.57 0.23
CA PHE A 71 -9.26 22.77 1.46
C PHE A 71 -7.90 22.07 1.59
N TYR A 72 -7.12 21.94 0.51
CA TYR A 72 -5.69 21.57 0.57
C TYR A 72 -4.85 22.41 -0.40
N SER A 73 -3.66 22.80 0.04
CA SER A 73 -2.58 23.32 -0.82
C SER A 73 -1.37 22.40 -0.71
N TYR A 74 -0.89 21.90 -1.85
CA TYR A 74 0.31 21.09 -1.96
C TYR A 74 1.49 22.02 -2.30
N THR A 75 2.42 22.21 -1.36
CA THR A 75 3.47 23.26 -1.47
C THR A 75 4.90 22.72 -1.59
N ARG A 76 5.11 21.40 -1.46
CA ARG A 76 6.44 20.83 -1.19
C ARG A 76 7.08 20.08 -2.35
N HIS A 77 6.44 19.00 -2.79
CA HIS A 77 6.93 18.14 -3.88
C HIS A 77 5.96 18.12 -5.07
N ILE A 78 4.68 18.23 -4.77
CA ILE A 78 3.56 18.48 -5.68
C ILE A 78 3.20 19.96 -5.50
N ASN A 79 2.95 20.66 -6.60
CA ASN A 79 2.44 22.02 -6.65
C ASN A 79 0.96 22.00 -7.09
N GLY A 80 0.12 22.84 -6.50
CA GLY A 80 -1.32 22.89 -6.76
C GLY A 80 -2.19 22.69 -5.52
N PHE A 81 -3.50 22.53 -5.72
CA PHE A 81 -4.47 22.57 -4.62
C PHE A 81 -5.69 21.68 -4.89
N ALA A 82 -6.46 21.39 -3.83
CA ALA A 82 -7.77 20.79 -3.92
C ALA A 82 -8.83 21.78 -3.43
N ALA A 83 -9.88 21.97 -4.23
CA ALA A 83 -10.91 22.98 -3.99
C ALA A 83 -12.33 22.50 -4.32
N ILE A 84 -13.34 23.09 -3.68
CA ILE A 84 -14.76 22.89 -4.01
C ILE A 84 -15.17 23.93 -5.06
N LEU A 85 -15.39 23.49 -6.31
CA LEU A 85 -15.61 24.35 -7.47
C LEU A 85 -16.92 24.00 -8.19
N GLU A 86 -17.44 24.98 -8.93
CA GLU A 86 -18.44 24.77 -9.98
C GLU A 86 -17.73 24.17 -11.21
N GLU A 87 -18.43 23.37 -12.01
CA GLU A 87 -17.81 22.59 -13.10
C GLU A 87 -17.27 23.50 -14.22
N GLU A 88 -17.94 24.63 -14.43
CA GLU A 88 -17.57 25.72 -15.31
C GLU A 88 -16.24 26.35 -14.87
N VAL A 89 -16.07 26.62 -13.57
CA VAL A 89 -14.83 27.19 -13.00
C VAL A 89 -13.68 26.19 -13.10
N ALA A 90 -13.93 24.90 -12.83
CA ALA A 90 -12.94 23.85 -13.00
C ALA A 90 -12.48 23.72 -14.46
N LEU A 91 -13.40 23.86 -15.41
CA LEU A 91 -13.12 23.86 -16.84
C LEU A 91 -12.35 25.11 -17.28
N GLU A 92 -12.72 26.31 -16.84
CA GLU A 92 -11.98 27.55 -17.12
C GLU A 92 -10.53 27.48 -16.62
N ILE A 93 -10.31 27.00 -15.38
CA ILE A 93 -8.98 26.83 -14.79
C ILE A 93 -8.15 25.80 -15.58
N SER A 94 -8.79 24.76 -16.12
CA SER A 94 -8.08 23.71 -16.90
C SER A 94 -7.47 24.21 -18.22
N HIS A 95 -7.86 25.40 -18.69
CA HIS A 95 -7.27 26.06 -19.86
C HIS A 95 -6.13 27.04 -19.51
N SER A 96 -5.78 27.19 -18.23
CA SER A 96 -4.65 28.02 -17.81
C SER A 96 -3.31 27.40 -18.25
N PRO A 97 -2.37 28.17 -18.83
CA PRO A 97 -1.06 27.65 -19.21
C PRO A 97 -0.19 27.19 -18.01
N GLU A 98 -0.54 27.61 -16.79
CA GLU A 98 0.14 27.20 -15.55
C GLU A 98 -0.42 25.88 -14.97
N VAL A 99 -1.57 25.41 -15.47
CA VAL A 99 -2.29 24.24 -14.97
C VAL A 99 -2.01 23.05 -15.88
N ILE A 100 -1.42 21.99 -15.31
CA ILE A 100 -1.10 20.76 -16.05
C ILE A 100 -2.34 19.85 -16.16
N SER A 101 -3.14 19.77 -15.11
CA SER A 101 -4.43 19.07 -15.16
C SER A 101 -5.40 19.55 -14.08
N VAL A 102 -6.69 19.45 -14.39
CA VAL A 102 -7.78 19.55 -13.42
C VAL A 102 -8.58 18.26 -13.48
N PHE A 103 -8.84 17.64 -12.34
CA PHE A 103 -9.65 16.42 -12.26
C PHE A 103 -10.51 16.41 -11.00
N GLU A 104 -11.72 15.87 -11.13
CA GLU A 104 -12.64 15.70 -10.00
C GLU A 104 -12.02 14.73 -8.97
N ASN A 105 -12.00 15.15 -7.70
CA ASN A 105 -11.57 14.33 -6.57
C ASN A 105 -12.62 13.24 -6.31
N LYS A 106 -12.20 11.98 -6.42
CA LYS A 106 -13.09 10.80 -6.40
C LYS A 106 -12.70 9.84 -5.28
N GLY A 107 -13.71 9.20 -4.70
CA GLY A 107 -13.49 8.00 -3.89
C GLY A 107 -12.97 6.87 -4.77
N HIS A 108 -11.80 6.31 -4.42
CA HIS A 108 -11.21 5.15 -5.07
C HIS A 108 -11.41 3.90 -4.20
N GLN A 109 -11.55 2.73 -4.85
CA GLN A 109 -11.63 1.46 -4.14
C GLN A 109 -10.23 1.00 -3.68
N LEU A 110 -10.16 0.24 -2.58
CA LEU A 110 -8.93 -0.39 -2.13
C LEU A 110 -8.56 -1.53 -3.09
N HIS A 111 -7.52 -1.32 -3.89
CA HIS A 111 -7.01 -2.32 -4.84
C HIS A 111 -5.89 -3.15 -4.19
N THR A 112 -6.26 -4.06 -3.29
CA THR A 112 -5.34 -5.00 -2.62
C THR A 112 -4.85 -6.13 -3.53
N THR A 113 -5.13 -6.06 -4.84
CA THR A 113 -4.80 -7.09 -5.85
C THR A 113 -4.45 -6.49 -7.24
N HIS A 114 -4.04 -5.21 -7.33
CA HIS A 114 -3.55 -4.55 -8.55
C HIS A 114 -2.10 -3.92 -8.55
N SER A 115 -1.31 -4.00 -7.48
CA SER A 115 0.01 -3.34 -7.39
C SER A 115 1.10 -3.88 -8.32
N TRP A 116 1.18 -5.18 -8.59
CA TRP A 116 2.24 -5.73 -9.45
C TRP A 116 1.99 -5.46 -10.94
N GLN A 117 0.71 -5.34 -11.32
CA GLN A 117 0.26 -4.83 -12.61
C GLN A 117 0.52 -3.34 -12.75
N PHE A 118 0.26 -2.55 -11.70
CA PHE A 118 0.65 -1.14 -11.65
C PHE A 118 2.17 -0.93 -11.84
N LEU A 119 2.99 -1.80 -11.24
CA LEU A 119 4.45 -1.82 -11.41
C LEU A 119 4.93 -2.48 -12.72
N GLY A 120 4.02 -2.92 -13.60
CA GLY A 120 4.35 -3.46 -14.92
C GLY A 120 5.04 -4.83 -14.93
N LEU A 121 5.00 -5.56 -13.81
CA LEU A 121 5.47 -6.97 -13.76
C LEU A 121 4.51 -7.94 -14.46
N GLU A 122 3.29 -7.45 -14.67
CA GLU A 122 2.04 -8.13 -14.99
C GLU A 122 1.23 -7.21 -15.93
N ARG A 123 0.43 -7.77 -16.85
CA ARG A 123 -0.54 -7.01 -17.64
C ARG A 123 -1.69 -7.89 -18.11
N ASP A 124 -2.92 -7.53 -17.79
CA ASP A 124 -4.15 -8.17 -18.28
C ASP A 124 -4.17 -9.70 -18.04
N GLY A 125 -3.81 -10.11 -16.81
CA GLY A 125 -3.71 -11.51 -16.38
C GLY A 125 -2.53 -12.27 -16.99
N LYS A 126 -1.54 -11.59 -17.57
CA LYS A 126 -0.39 -12.19 -18.28
C LYS A 126 0.93 -11.57 -17.85
N ILE A 127 1.90 -12.43 -17.56
CA ILE A 127 3.26 -12.04 -17.18
C ILE A 127 4.11 -11.79 -18.45
N PRO A 128 4.46 -10.53 -18.78
CA PRO A 128 5.14 -10.20 -20.05
C PRO A 128 6.50 -10.88 -20.17
N LYS A 129 6.92 -11.30 -21.39
CA LYS A 129 8.20 -11.99 -21.62
C LYS A 129 9.43 -11.27 -21.05
N LYS A 130 9.42 -9.93 -21.00
CA LYS A 130 10.51 -9.08 -20.49
C LYS A 130 10.38 -8.71 -19.00
N SER A 131 9.31 -9.15 -18.31
CA SER A 131 9.04 -8.86 -16.90
C SER A 131 10.19 -9.28 -15.98
N LEU A 132 10.46 -8.48 -14.94
CA LEU A 132 11.45 -8.80 -13.92
C LEU A 132 11.16 -10.14 -13.24
N TRP A 133 9.88 -10.48 -13.04
CA TRP A 133 9.48 -11.80 -12.54
C TRP A 133 10.03 -12.96 -13.38
N ARG A 134 9.91 -12.90 -14.71
CA ARG A 134 10.49 -13.95 -15.57
C ARG A 134 12.02 -13.96 -15.53
N LYS A 135 12.66 -12.78 -15.51
CA LYS A 135 14.13 -12.66 -15.45
C LYS A 135 14.70 -13.21 -14.14
N ALA A 136 14.04 -12.95 -13.02
CA ALA A 136 14.44 -13.36 -11.68
C ALA A 136 13.81 -14.70 -11.24
N ARG A 137 13.21 -15.46 -12.15
CA ARG A 137 12.49 -16.74 -11.86
C ARG A 137 11.48 -16.64 -10.71
N PHE A 138 10.81 -15.49 -10.58
CA PHE A 138 9.87 -15.15 -9.51
C PHE A 138 10.46 -15.18 -8.09
N GLY A 139 11.79 -15.04 -7.96
CA GLY A 139 12.49 -15.13 -6.68
C GLY A 139 12.85 -16.54 -6.24
N GLU A 140 12.78 -17.53 -7.12
CA GLU A 140 13.12 -18.93 -6.81
C GLU A 140 14.45 -19.07 -6.04
N ASP A 141 14.36 -19.67 -4.85
CA ASP A 141 15.43 -19.90 -3.88
C ASP A 141 16.13 -18.65 -3.32
N VAL A 142 15.57 -17.46 -3.54
CA VAL A 142 15.79 -16.28 -2.68
C VAL A 142 15.04 -16.48 -1.37
N ILE A 143 15.64 -16.09 -0.26
CA ILE A 143 15.10 -16.16 1.09
C ILE A 143 14.83 -14.73 1.58
N ILE A 144 13.54 -14.41 1.75
CA ILE A 144 13.08 -13.12 2.29
C ILE A 144 12.76 -13.31 3.77
N GLY A 145 13.45 -12.59 4.64
CA GLY A 145 13.11 -12.51 6.06
C GLY A 145 12.26 -11.28 6.37
N ASN A 146 11.33 -11.36 7.32
CA ASN A 146 10.78 -10.15 7.96
C ASN A 146 11.10 -10.08 9.46
N LEU A 147 11.36 -8.87 9.95
CA LEU A 147 11.36 -8.54 11.38
C LEU A 147 10.06 -7.78 11.67
N ASP A 148 9.15 -8.40 12.43
CA ASP A 148 7.75 -7.95 12.55
C ASP A 148 7.02 -8.59 13.75
N THR A 149 5.68 -8.59 13.77
CA THR A 149 4.80 -9.24 14.78
C THR A 149 4.74 -10.78 14.68
N GLY A 150 5.42 -11.37 13.69
CA GLY A 150 5.48 -12.82 13.45
C GLY A 150 4.86 -13.23 12.11
N VAL A 151 4.34 -14.46 12.04
CA VAL A 151 3.61 -14.96 10.86
C VAL A 151 2.45 -15.89 11.25
N TRP A 152 1.35 -15.87 10.51
CA TRP A 152 0.27 -16.85 10.60
C TRP A 152 0.50 -17.98 9.58
N PRO A 153 1.09 -19.14 9.96
CA PRO A 153 1.59 -20.14 9.01
C PRO A 153 0.49 -20.84 8.20
N GLU A 154 -0.75 -20.90 8.69
CA GLU A 154 -1.90 -21.50 8.01
C GLU A 154 -2.51 -20.59 6.92
N SER A 155 -1.94 -19.40 6.68
CA SER A 155 -2.38 -18.54 5.58
C SER A 155 -2.02 -19.17 4.23
N GLU A 156 -2.97 -19.15 3.28
CA GLU A 156 -2.76 -19.66 1.92
C GLU A 156 -1.58 -18.97 1.20
N SER A 157 -1.23 -17.74 1.60
CA SER A 157 -0.04 -17.03 1.13
C SER A 157 1.28 -17.70 1.53
N PHE A 158 1.27 -18.67 2.44
CA PHE A 158 2.45 -19.39 2.93
C PHE A 158 2.37 -20.91 2.70
N ARG A 159 1.42 -21.41 1.90
CA ARG A 159 1.48 -22.79 1.42
C ARG A 159 2.68 -23.00 0.48
N ASP A 160 3.27 -24.19 0.53
CA ASP A 160 4.21 -24.60 -0.49
C ASP A 160 3.51 -25.02 -1.77
N GLU A 161 3.95 -24.46 -2.90
CA GLU A 161 3.35 -24.76 -4.19
C GLU A 161 3.96 -26.01 -4.83
N GLU A 162 3.17 -26.66 -5.68
CA GLU A 162 3.68 -27.74 -6.53
C GLU A 162 4.81 -27.20 -7.43
N GLY A 163 5.95 -27.90 -7.42
CA GLY A 163 7.18 -27.42 -8.08
C GLY A 163 8.08 -26.51 -7.21
N MET A 164 7.79 -26.31 -5.92
CA MET A 164 8.82 -25.86 -4.97
C MET A 164 9.81 -26.98 -4.66
N GLY A 165 11.08 -26.77 -4.99
CA GLY A 165 12.18 -27.68 -4.68
C GLY A 165 12.42 -27.82 -3.17
N PRO A 166 13.40 -28.65 -2.76
CA PRO A 166 13.84 -28.74 -1.37
C PRO A 166 14.26 -27.36 -0.83
N ILE A 167 14.27 -27.19 0.49
CA ILE A 167 14.79 -25.97 1.12
C ILE A 167 16.28 -25.83 0.74
N PRO A 168 16.76 -24.63 0.35
CA PRO A 168 18.16 -24.43 -0.05
C PRO A 168 19.14 -24.88 1.05
N SER A 169 20.13 -25.70 0.71
CA SER A 169 21.08 -26.29 1.67
C SER A 169 21.96 -25.28 2.44
N ARG A 170 21.99 -24.02 1.99
CA ARG A 170 22.62 -22.88 2.67
C ARG A 170 21.81 -22.34 3.86
N TRP A 171 20.52 -22.67 3.95
CA TRP A 171 19.63 -22.23 5.01
C TRP A 171 20.00 -22.90 6.32
N LYS A 172 20.21 -22.11 7.38
CA LYS A 172 20.54 -22.60 8.73
C LYS A 172 19.48 -22.25 9.77
N GLY A 173 18.46 -21.49 9.38
CA GLY A 173 17.36 -21.12 10.27
C GLY A 173 16.49 -22.30 10.67
N ILE A 174 15.76 -22.12 11.75
CA ILE A 174 14.93 -23.15 12.38
C ILE A 174 13.44 -22.80 12.28
N CYS A 175 12.60 -23.81 12.47
CA CYS A 175 11.19 -23.60 12.79
C CYS A 175 11.00 -23.75 14.30
N GLN A 176 10.84 -22.63 14.99
CA GLN A 176 10.69 -22.60 16.44
C GLN A 176 9.22 -22.83 16.83
N ASN A 177 8.95 -23.93 17.53
CA ASN A 177 7.60 -24.37 17.90
C ASN A 177 7.49 -24.84 19.36
N ASP A 178 8.44 -24.45 20.22
CA ASP A 178 8.58 -24.92 21.60
C ASP A 178 7.36 -24.62 22.48
N ASN A 179 6.68 -23.49 22.27
CA ASN A 179 5.43 -23.14 22.99
C ASN A 179 4.19 -23.09 22.09
N ASP A 180 4.28 -23.57 20.83
CA ASP A 180 3.13 -23.75 19.93
C ASP A 180 3.39 -24.97 19.04
N THR A 181 3.01 -26.15 19.51
CA THR A 181 3.22 -27.42 18.82
C THR A 181 2.40 -27.56 17.52
N LYS A 182 1.47 -26.64 17.25
CA LYS A 182 0.74 -26.57 15.98
C LYS A 182 1.45 -25.68 14.95
N PHE A 183 2.37 -24.82 15.40
CA PHE A 183 3.23 -24.05 14.51
C PHE A 183 4.13 -25.00 13.72
N SER A 184 4.06 -24.89 12.39
CA SER A 184 4.89 -25.70 11.49
C SER A 184 5.35 -24.87 10.30
N CYS A 185 6.53 -25.23 9.80
CA CYS A 185 7.16 -24.67 8.61
C CYS A 185 7.07 -25.69 7.47
N ASN A 186 7.12 -25.20 6.25
CA ASN A 186 7.03 -26.00 5.02
C ASN A 186 8.10 -25.54 4.03
N ARG A 187 7.95 -25.86 2.73
CA ARG A 187 8.90 -25.41 1.70
C ARG A 187 8.74 -23.94 1.31
N LYS A 188 7.69 -23.25 1.75
CA LYS A 188 7.45 -21.82 1.51
C LYS A 188 7.90 -20.98 2.70
N LEU A 189 7.27 -21.14 3.86
CA LEU A 189 7.74 -20.62 5.14
C LEU A 189 8.77 -21.60 5.69
N ILE A 190 10.05 -21.32 5.46
CA ILE A 190 11.17 -22.25 5.72
C ILE A 190 11.77 -22.13 7.13
N GLY A 191 11.39 -21.10 7.88
CA GLY A 191 11.73 -20.96 9.28
C GLY A 191 10.97 -19.81 9.93
N ALA A 192 10.88 -19.88 11.26
CA ALA A 192 10.20 -18.89 12.06
C ALA A 192 10.82 -18.90 13.47
N ARG A 193 11.10 -17.72 14.01
CA ARG A 193 11.78 -17.51 15.30
C ARG A 193 11.14 -16.33 16.03
N TYR A 194 11.31 -16.26 17.34
CA TYR A 194 10.86 -15.12 18.13
C TYR A 194 11.91 -14.66 19.14
N PHE A 195 11.87 -13.36 19.48
CA PHE A 195 12.80 -12.70 20.40
C PHE A 195 11.97 -11.80 21.31
N SER A 196 11.93 -12.11 22.61
CA SER A 196 11.10 -11.43 23.62
C SER A 196 11.88 -10.93 24.83
N LYS A 197 13.21 -10.95 24.79
CA LYS A 197 14.06 -10.66 25.96
C LYS A 197 14.14 -9.17 26.25
N GLY A 198 14.15 -8.32 25.22
CA GLY A 198 14.05 -6.87 25.37
C GLY A 198 12.68 -6.47 25.92
N TYR A 199 11.62 -7.02 25.34
CA TYR A 199 10.23 -6.87 25.79
C TYR A 199 10.08 -7.28 27.27
N GLU A 200 10.50 -8.49 27.65
CA GLU A 200 10.43 -8.98 29.03
C GLU A 200 11.30 -8.19 30.02
N ALA A 201 12.45 -7.67 29.59
CA ALA A 201 13.28 -6.80 30.44
C ALA A 201 12.61 -5.45 30.72
N ALA A 202 11.83 -4.93 29.77
CA ALA A 202 11.15 -3.64 29.90
C ALA A 202 9.85 -3.72 30.73
N ILE A 203 9.08 -4.82 30.63
CA ILE A 203 7.74 -4.92 31.25
C ILE A 203 7.59 -6.04 32.29
N GLY A 204 8.61 -6.89 32.45
CA GLY A 204 8.57 -8.08 33.29
C GLY A 204 7.93 -9.32 32.62
N PRO A 205 7.95 -10.49 33.30
CA PRO A 205 7.47 -11.74 32.72
C PRO A 205 5.94 -11.76 32.57
N GLN A 206 5.46 -11.73 31.33
CA GLN A 206 4.02 -11.89 31.04
C GLN A 206 3.64 -13.36 30.91
N SER A 207 2.62 -13.80 31.67
CA SER A 207 2.09 -15.17 31.65
C SER A 207 1.06 -15.40 30.54
N LEU A 208 0.36 -14.35 30.10
CA LEU A 208 -0.69 -14.41 29.09
C LEU A 208 -0.17 -14.34 27.64
N VAL A 209 1.08 -13.92 27.45
CA VAL A 209 1.70 -13.82 26.12
C VAL A 209 2.33 -15.16 25.76
N VAL A 210 1.77 -15.83 24.76
CA VAL A 210 2.32 -17.08 24.21
C VAL A 210 3.60 -16.77 23.42
N ARG A 211 4.68 -17.43 23.81
CA ARG A 211 6.03 -17.24 23.26
C ARG A 211 6.23 -18.13 22.04
N SER A 212 5.69 -17.72 20.90
CA SER A 212 5.89 -18.42 19.62
C SER A 212 6.05 -17.42 18.47
N PRO A 213 6.54 -17.86 17.29
CA PRO A 213 6.62 -16.99 16.11
C PRO A 213 5.26 -16.64 15.50
N ARG A 214 4.16 -17.16 16.07
CA ARG A 214 2.80 -16.93 15.58
C ARG A 214 2.46 -15.44 15.67
N ASP A 215 1.96 -14.92 14.56
CA ASP A 215 1.36 -13.60 14.52
C ASP A 215 0.03 -13.60 15.28
N THR A 216 -0.15 -12.60 16.14
CA THR A 216 -1.38 -12.38 16.91
C THR A 216 -1.97 -10.99 16.66
N ASP A 217 -1.35 -10.22 15.77
CA ASP A 217 -1.77 -8.88 15.35
C ASP A 217 -2.25 -8.91 13.89
N GLY A 218 -1.41 -9.41 12.98
CA GLY A 218 -1.66 -9.52 11.55
C GLY A 218 -0.68 -8.73 10.68
N HIS A 219 0.04 -7.75 11.22
CA HIS A 219 0.97 -6.91 10.47
C HIS A 219 2.09 -7.74 9.83
N GLY A 220 2.77 -8.61 10.57
CA GLY A 220 3.84 -9.48 10.05
C GLY A 220 3.37 -10.48 8.99
N THR A 221 2.16 -11.03 9.15
CA THR A 221 1.50 -11.86 8.14
C THR A 221 1.24 -11.07 6.85
N HIS A 222 0.79 -9.82 6.98
CA HIS A 222 0.52 -8.95 5.84
C HIS A 222 1.80 -8.48 5.13
N THR A 223 2.85 -8.10 5.87
CA THR A 223 4.13 -7.63 5.29
C THR A 223 4.91 -8.76 4.63
N LEU A 224 4.92 -9.96 5.22
CA LEU A 224 5.62 -11.11 4.62
C LEU A 224 4.91 -11.66 3.38
N SER A 225 3.57 -11.69 3.38
CA SER A 225 2.80 -12.07 2.19
C SER A 225 2.88 -11.03 1.07
N THR A 226 2.96 -9.74 1.42
CA THR A 226 3.31 -8.63 0.52
C THR A 226 4.69 -8.84 -0.14
N ALA A 227 5.74 -9.13 0.65
CA ALA A 227 7.08 -9.30 0.09
C ALA A 227 7.24 -10.59 -0.74
N GLY A 228 6.71 -11.71 -0.24
CA GLY A 228 7.00 -13.04 -0.77
C GLY A 228 5.87 -14.06 -0.63
N GLY A 229 4.60 -13.67 -0.57
CA GLY A 229 3.47 -14.61 -0.52
C GLY A 229 3.29 -15.44 -1.81
N SER A 230 2.89 -16.69 -1.66
CA SER A 230 2.42 -17.57 -2.74
C SER A 230 1.11 -17.04 -3.35
N PRO A 231 0.86 -17.25 -4.66
CA PRO A 231 -0.44 -17.00 -5.30
C PRO A 231 -1.64 -17.68 -4.62
N VAL A 232 -2.71 -16.91 -4.35
CA VAL A 232 -3.98 -17.37 -3.74
C VAL A 232 -5.16 -16.86 -4.57
N CYS A 233 -5.81 -17.75 -5.33
CA CYS A 233 -6.94 -17.39 -6.20
C CYS A 233 -8.19 -16.98 -5.38
N GLY A 234 -8.94 -15.97 -5.85
CA GLY A 234 -10.21 -15.54 -5.25
C GLY A 234 -10.07 -14.75 -3.93
N ALA A 235 -8.87 -14.27 -3.62
CA ALA A 235 -8.61 -13.46 -2.44
C ALA A 235 -9.41 -12.15 -2.51
N ASN A 236 -10.10 -11.83 -1.41
CA ASN A 236 -10.94 -10.64 -1.27
C ASN A 236 -11.16 -10.34 0.23
N VAL A 237 -11.52 -9.10 0.55
CA VAL A 237 -12.00 -8.72 1.89
C VAL A 237 -13.46 -8.29 1.74
N LEU A 238 -14.39 -9.13 2.19
CA LEU A 238 -15.84 -8.88 2.09
C LEU A 238 -16.30 -8.56 0.65
N GLY A 239 -15.70 -9.20 -0.36
CA GLY A 239 -15.93 -8.95 -1.78
C GLY A 239 -15.08 -7.84 -2.42
N TYR A 240 -14.43 -6.98 -1.62
CA TYR A 240 -13.52 -5.94 -2.12
C TYR A 240 -12.15 -6.52 -2.46
N GLY A 241 -11.49 -5.93 -3.47
CA GLY A 241 -10.17 -6.37 -3.92
C GLY A 241 -10.15 -7.77 -4.54
N ASN A 242 -11.29 -8.28 -5.02
CA ASN A 242 -11.38 -9.64 -5.57
C ASN A 242 -10.38 -9.89 -6.72
N GLY A 243 -9.46 -10.83 -6.51
CA GLY A 243 -8.42 -11.18 -7.47
C GLY A 243 -7.64 -12.43 -7.05
N THR A 244 -6.37 -12.49 -7.44
CA THR A 244 -5.40 -13.37 -6.77
C THR A 244 -4.75 -12.57 -5.61
N ALA A 245 -4.24 -13.19 -4.53
CA ALA A 245 -3.28 -12.63 -3.55
C ALA A 245 -1.86 -13.21 -3.77
N LYS A 246 -0.77 -12.43 -3.86
CA LYS A 246 0.62 -12.85 -4.18
C LYS A 246 1.66 -11.75 -3.91
N GLY A 247 2.83 -12.15 -3.43
CA GLY A 247 3.91 -11.24 -3.11
C GLY A 247 4.78 -10.78 -4.29
N GLY A 248 5.73 -9.89 -4.02
CA GLY A 248 6.67 -9.36 -5.01
C GLY A 248 7.65 -10.40 -5.54
N SER A 249 7.89 -11.44 -4.76
CA SER A 249 8.73 -12.58 -5.11
C SER A 249 7.94 -13.88 -4.87
N PRO A 250 6.98 -14.25 -5.75
CA PRO A 250 6.02 -15.33 -5.49
C PRO A 250 6.64 -16.71 -5.19
N ARG A 251 7.81 -17.01 -5.79
CA ARG A 251 8.54 -18.28 -5.62
C ARG A 251 9.73 -18.16 -4.67
N ALA A 252 9.90 -17.03 -3.99
CA ALA A 252 10.85 -16.92 -2.88
C ALA A 252 10.41 -17.78 -1.70
N ARG A 253 11.41 -18.21 -0.92
CA ARG A 253 11.22 -18.75 0.42
C ARG A 253 11.05 -17.59 1.38
N VAL A 254 10.27 -17.77 2.43
CA VAL A 254 10.05 -16.75 3.47
C VAL A 254 10.44 -17.26 4.85
N ALA A 255 10.92 -16.35 5.70
CA ALA A 255 11.26 -16.64 7.09
C ALA A 255 10.81 -15.51 8.02
N ALA A 256 10.26 -15.84 9.18
CA ALA A 256 9.68 -14.86 10.10
C ALA A 256 10.52 -14.70 11.38
N TYR A 257 10.86 -13.46 11.73
CA TYR A 257 11.57 -13.10 12.94
C TYR A 257 10.67 -12.19 13.78
N LYS A 258 9.93 -12.78 14.72
CA LYS A 258 9.04 -12.02 15.61
C LYS A 258 9.87 -11.24 16.63
N VAL A 259 9.89 -9.91 16.48
CA VAL A 259 10.60 -8.96 17.37
C VAL A 259 9.65 -7.92 17.98
N CYS A 260 8.39 -7.90 17.52
CA CYS A 260 7.32 -7.06 18.04
C CYS A 260 6.30 -7.89 18.82
N TRP A 261 5.80 -7.31 19.90
CA TRP A 261 4.91 -7.91 20.88
C TRP A 261 3.76 -6.93 21.20
N PRO A 262 2.69 -7.37 21.88
CA PRO A 262 1.54 -6.52 22.18
C PRO A 262 1.93 -5.18 22.84
N PRO A 263 1.29 -4.06 22.48
CA PRO A 263 1.73 -2.73 22.86
C PRO A 263 1.60 -2.50 24.36
N MET A 264 2.70 -2.14 25.00
CA MET A 264 2.75 -1.78 26.42
C MET A 264 3.40 -0.41 26.56
N ASN A 265 2.67 0.54 27.16
CA ASN A 265 3.06 1.95 27.29
C ASN A 265 3.43 2.64 25.96
N GLY A 266 2.87 2.16 24.83
CA GLY A 266 3.15 2.69 23.49
C GLY A 266 4.37 2.06 22.78
N SER A 267 5.00 1.03 23.36
CA SER A 267 6.11 0.29 22.75
C SER A 267 5.73 -1.15 22.45
N GLU A 268 6.05 -1.62 21.23
CA GLU A 268 5.80 -3.00 20.75
C GLU A 268 7.09 -3.75 20.43
N CYS A 269 8.04 -3.08 19.76
CA CYS A 269 9.28 -3.65 19.26
C CYS A 269 10.46 -3.02 20.01
N PHE A 270 11.29 -3.83 20.67
CA PHE A 270 12.41 -3.33 21.47
C PHE A 270 13.75 -3.57 20.75
N ASP A 271 14.66 -2.58 20.78
CA ASP A 271 15.93 -2.62 20.04
C ASP A 271 16.74 -3.90 20.28
N ALA A 272 16.76 -4.40 21.52
CA ALA A 272 17.45 -5.63 21.87
C ALA A 272 16.88 -6.88 21.16
N ASP A 273 15.57 -6.94 20.96
CA ASP A 273 14.90 -8.03 20.23
C ASP A 273 15.03 -7.82 18.71
N ILE A 274 14.99 -6.58 18.23
CA ILE A 274 15.24 -6.21 16.82
C ILE A 274 16.65 -6.63 16.41
N LEU A 275 17.69 -6.25 17.17
CA LEU A 275 19.08 -6.62 16.89
C LEU A 275 19.30 -8.14 17.00
N ALA A 276 18.66 -8.83 17.93
CA ALA A 276 18.70 -10.29 18.01
C ALA A 276 18.04 -10.95 16.78
N GLY A 277 16.96 -10.36 16.25
CA GLY A 277 16.34 -10.75 14.99
C GLY A 277 17.26 -10.57 13.78
N PHE A 278 17.98 -9.44 13.71
CA PHE A 278 18.97 -9.17 12.65
C PHE A 278 20.12 -10.18 12.68
N GLU A 279 20.74 -10.38 13.85
CA GLU A 279 21.83 -11.36 14.04
C GLU A 279 21.40 -12.76 13.59
N ALA A 280 20.19 -13.18 14.02
CA ALA A 280 19.61 -14.45 13.62
C ALA A 280 19.38 -14.54 12.10
N ALA A 281 18.79 -13.53 11.47
CA ALA A 281 18.51 -13.53 10.03
C ALA A 281 19.80 -13.58 9.17
N ILE A 282 20.83 -12.83 9.58
CA ILE A 282 22.16 -12.84 8.93
C ILE A 282 22.81 -14.22 9.07
N HIS A 283 22.82 -14.78 10.28
CA HIS A 283 23.38 -16.11 10.55
C HIS A 283 22.68 -17.22 9.73
N ASP A 284 21.34 -17.17 9.71
CA ASP A 284 20.47 -18.18 9.11
C ASP A 284 20.55 -18.20 7.58
N GLY A 285 21.01 -17.09 6.97
CA GLY A 285 21.30 -16.98 5.54
C GLY A 285 20.20 -16.31 4.72
N VAL A 286 19.46 -15.35 5.30
CA VAL A 286 18.49 -14.50 4.60
C VAL A 286 19.19 -13.61 3.55
N ASP A 287 18.61 -13.47 2.36
CA ASP A 287 19.17 -12.61 1.29
C ASP A 287 18.66 -11.18 1.34
N VAL A 288 17.38 -11.01 1.71
CA VAL A 288 16.67 -9.74 1.74
C VAL A 288 15.85 -9.65 3.01
N LEU A 289 16.04 -8.58 3.78
CA LEU A 289 15.24 -8.28 4.96
C LEU A 289 14.19 -7.21 4.67
N SER A 290 12.94 -7.53 4.98
CA SER A 290 11.83 -6.58 5.05
C SER A 290 11.60 -6.20 6.51
N VAL A 291 11.82 -4.94 6.85
CA VAL A 291 11.72 -4.44 8.22
C VAL A 291 10.67 -3.34 8.18
N SER A 292 9.46 -3.63 8.65
CA SER A 292 8.34 -2.68 8.61
C SER A 292 8.17 -1.99 9.96
N LEU A 293 9.30 -1.58 10.53
CA LEU A 293 9.46 -1.02 11.88
C LEU A 293 10.05 0.39 11.78
N GLY A 294 9.88 1.20 12.82
CA GLY A 294 10.58 2.48 12.93
C GLY A 294 10.35 3.16 14.28
N SER A 295 11.30 4.01 14.66
CA SER A 295 11.27 4.87 15.84
C SER A 295 11.23 6.36 15.45
N ASP A 296 11.16 7.26 16.43
CA ASP A 296 11.35 8.69 16.17
C ASP A 296 12.79 8.96 15.68
N PRO A 297 13.01 9.90 14.73
CA PRO A 297 14.33 10.12 14.14
C PRO A 297 15.43 10.42 15.15
N SER A 298 16.42 9.53 15.25
CA SER A 298 17.60 9.66 16.09
C SER A 298 18.89 9.61 15.27
N GLY A 299 20.05 9.77 15.91
CA GLY A 299 21.34 9.60 15.23
C GLY A 299 21.62 8.12 14.96
N TYR A 300 22.17 7.77 13.80
CA TYR A 300 22.35 6.38 13.33
C TYR A 300 23.00 5.37 14.32
N PHE A 301 23.78 5.83 15.29
CA PHE A 301 24.41 4.99 16.31
C PHE A 301 23.58 4.83 17.60
N GLY A 302 22.40 5.44 17.67
CA GLY A 302 21.42 5.33 18.76
C GLY A 302 20.06 4.80 18.31
N ASP A 303 19.96 4.27 17.09
CA ASP A 303 18.75 3.67 16.51
C ASP A 303 18.96 2.15 16.34
N GLY A 304 18.12 1.33 16.98
CA GLY A 304 18.12 -0.12 16.77
C GLY A 304 17.40 -0.54 15.47
N SER A 305 16.71 0.39 14.80
CA SER A 305 15.98 0.15 13.56
C SER A 305 16.68 0.82 12.35
N PRO A 306 17.38 0.06 11.48
CA PRO A 306 17.89 0.61 10.22
C PRO A 306 16.73 1.12 9.38
N SER A 307 16.76 2.40 8.97
CA SER A 307 15.63 3.06 8.29
C SER A 307 15.19 2.31 7.03
N ALA A 308 14.10 1.54 7.13
CA ALA A 308 13.60 0.68 6.07
C ALA A 308 12.32 1.25 5.45
N ARG A 309 12.31 1.36 4.12
CA ARG A 309 11.20 1.98 3.39
C ARG A 309 10.17 0.92 2.99
N SER A 310 9.07 0.87 3.72
CA SER A 310 7.93 -0.03 3.44
C SER A 310 7.39 0.13 2.01
N THR A 311 7.17 -0.99 1.33
CA THR A 311 6.46 -1.07 0.04
C THR A 311 5.23 -1.95 0.19
N ARG A 312 4.04 -1.40 -0.12
CA ARG A 312 2.77 -2.15 -0.12
C ARG A 312 2.58 -2.86 -1.45
N SER A 313 1.90 -4.00 -1.46
CA SER A 313 1.64 -4.72 -2.71
C SER A 313 0.48 -5.70 -2.70
N ALA A 314 -0.15 -5.86 -3.86
CA ALA A 314 -0.40 -7.14 -4.55
C ALA A 314 -0.98 -6.86 -5.96
N GLU A 315 -0.40 -7.36 -7.09
CA GLU A 315 -1.08 -8.12 -8.23
C GLU A 315 -1.65 -7.50 -9.53
N GLU A 316 -2.26 -8.17 -10.56
CA GLU A 316 -2.85 -9.54 -10.85
C GLU A 316 -1.84 -10.69 -11.21
N SER A 317 -2.25 -11.88 -11.75
CA SER A 317 -1.53 -12.70 -12.79
C SER A 317 -2.12 -14.10 -13.15
N GLN A 318 -1.72 -14.62 -14.33
CA GLN A 318 -1.96 -15.95 -14.95
C GLN A 318 -1.75 -17.27 -14.14
N TRP A 319 -1.43 -17.25 -12.85
CA TRP A 319 -1.28 -18.48 -12.03
C TRP A 319 -2.60 -19.25 -11.89
N CYS A 320 -3.71 -18.51 -11.75
CA CYS A 320 -5.04 -19.05 -11.52
C CYS A 320 -5.83 -19.13 -12.85
N ARG A 321 -5.79 -20.28 -13.54
CA ARG A 321 -6.78 -20.57 -14.59
C ARG A 321 -8.02 -21.25 -13.99
N PRO A 322 -9.24 -20.89 -14.43
CA PRO A 322 -10.43 -21.65 -14.04
C PRO A 322 -10.35 -23.09 -14.58
N PRO A 323 -10.92 -24.08 -13.87
CA PRO A 323 -10.94 -25.46 -14.34
C PRO A 323 -11.73 -25.58 -15.65
N GLU A 324 -11.21 -26.33 -16.61
CA GLU A 324 -11.96 -26.67 -17.82
C GLU A 324 -13.22 -27.45 -17.45
N ILE A 325 -14.38 -26.88 -17.78
CA ILE A 325 -15.65 -27.60 -17.74
C ILE A 325 -15.57 -28.66 -18.84
N ARG A 326 -15.21 -29.90 -18.47
CA ARG A 326 -15.37 -31.07 -19.34
C ARG A 326 -16.84 -31.23 -19.67
N GLY A 327 -17.25 -30.71 -20.82
CA GLY A 327 -18.55 -31.01 -21.40
C GLY A 327 -18.67 -32.52 -21.58
N ARG A 328 -19.68 -33.13 -20.96
CA ARG A 328 -20.04 -34.52 -21.27
C ARG A 328 -20.40 -34.59 -22.76
N SER A 329 -19.82 -35.53 -23.49
CA SER A 329 -20.41 -35.96 -24.75
C SER A 329 -21.85 -36.39 -24.47
N ARG A 330 -22.79 -35.87 -25.26
CA ARG A 330 -24.06 -36.54 -25.49
C ARG A 330 -23.84 -37.43 -26.69
N ASP A 331 -23.36 -38.64 -26.43
CA ASP A 331 -23.37 -39.69 -27.45
C ASP A 331 -24.83 -40.07 -27.77
N ARG A 332 -25.06 -40.40 -29.04
CA ARG A 332 -26.33 -40.96 -29.54
C ARG A 332 -26.25 -42.48 -29.51
#